data_AF-A0AAJ4UUF6-F1
#
_entry.id   AF-A0AAJ4UUF6-F1
#
_cell.length_a   1.000
_cell.length_b   1.000
_cell.length_c   1.000
_cell.angle_alpha   90.00
_cell.angle_beta   90.00
_cell.angle_gamma   90.00
#
_symmetry.space_group_name_H-M   'P 1'
#
loop_
_entity.id
_entity.type
_entity.pdbx_description
1 polymer ?
#
loop_
_entity_poly.entity_id
_entity_poly.type
_entity_poly.pdbx_seq_one_letter_code
_entity_poly.pdbx_strand_id
1 'polypeptide(L)'
;MQDLLQPKIVCRDITTGPRFWADHTGELVPEHTIYYIISNEGLGLDQLLEYLNSPQVRVWPEANRQKALNGYLRLQSRVLSDLPVPADLAETYLATL
;
A
#
# COMPACT_ATOMS: atom_id res chain seq x y z
N MET A 1 -6.64 17.07 6.17
CA MET A 1 -6.06 17.09 7.55
C MET A 1 -6.72 16.09 8.47
N GLN A 2 -8.00 15.75 8.31
CA GLN A 2 -8.65 14.68 9.09
C GLN A 2 -8.12 13.28 8.76
N ASP A 3 -7.55 13.10 7.58
CA ASP A 3 -6.93 11.85 7.10
C ASP A 3 -5.65 11.45 7.87
N LEU A 4 -5.01 12.42 8.52
CA LEU A 4 -3.74 12.20 9.20
C LEU A 4 -3.91 11.47 10.54
N LEU A 5 -5.02 11.71 11.24
CA LEU A 5 -5.25 11.24 12.62
C LEU A 5 -6.31 10.14 12.70
N GLN A 6 -6.29 9.23 11.73
CA GLN A 6 -7.19 8.08 11.69
C GLN A 6 -6.41 6.79 11.41
N PRO A 7 -7.02 5.61 11.66
CA PRO A 7 -6.39 4.34 11.39
C PRO A 7 -5.99 4.22 9.91
N LYS A 8 -4.76 3.81 9.66
CA LYS A 8 -4.16 3.83 8.32
C LYS A 8 -3.04 2.80 8.20
N ILE A 9 -2.70 2.45 6.97
CA ILE A 9 -1.53 1.63 6.67
C ILE A 9 -0.44 2.55 6.14
N VAL A 10 0.79 2.39 6.61
CA VAL A 10 1.93 3.21 6.19
C VAL A 10 2.99 2.38 5.48
N CYS A 11 3.68 3.01 4.52
CA CYS A 11 4.81 2.42 3.82
C CYS A 11 5.83 3.50 3.40
N ARG A 12 7.09 3.13 3.21
CA ARG A 12 8.11 4.06 2.70
C ARG A 12 7.99 4.26 1.19
N ASP A 13 8.27 5.47 0.71
CA ASP A 13 8.40 5.76 -0.73
C ASP A 13 9.50 4.91 -1.35
N ILE A 14 10.68 4.86 -0.73
CA ILE A 14 11.85 4.14 -1.26
C ILE A 14 12.24 3.02 -0.32
N THR A 15 12.28 1.80 -0.85
CA THR A 15 12.56 0.59 -0.06
C THR A 15 13.20 -0.49 -0.94
N THR A 16 13.93 -1.44 -0.35
CA THR A 16 14.46 -2.61 -1.06
C THR A 16 13.41 -3.71 -1.28
N GLY A 17 12.23 -3.56 -0.67
CA GLY A 17 11.10 -4.46 -0.80
C GLY A 17 9.86 -3.83 -0.18
N PRO A 18 8.65 -4.03 -0.74
CA PRO A 18 7.45 -3.44 -0.19
C PRO A 18 7.15 -4.03 1.19
N ARG A 19 6.94 -3.13 2.16
CA ARG A 19 6.53 -3.46 3.52
C ARG A 19 5.51 -2.43 3.97
N PHE A 20 4.46 -2.93 4.60
CA PHE A 20 3.32 -2.15 5.05
C PHE A 20 3.08 -2.43 6.52
N TRP A 21 2.77 -1.37 7.27
CA TRP A 21 2.49 -1.44 8.71
C TRP A 21 1.17 -0.75 8.99
N ALA A 22 0.34 -1.32 9.86
CA ALA A 22 -0.87 -0.64 10.32
C ALA A 22 -0.56 0.29 11.51
N ASP A 23 -1.12 1.48 11.43
CA ASP A 23 -1.38 2.38 12.53
C ASP A 23 -2.87 2.26 12.88
N HIS A 24 -3.18 1.49 13.92
CA HIS A 24 -4.57 1.28 14.34
C HIS A 24 -5.13 2.44 15.18
N THR A 25 -4.26 3.24 15.79
CA THR A 25 -4.69 4.33 16.69
C THR A 25 -4.87 5.64 15.93
N GLY A 26 -4.21 5.79 14.79
CA GLY A 26 -4.20 7.02 14.02
C GLY A 26 -3.19 8.04 14.53
N GLU A 27 -2.41 7.71 15.56
CA GLU A 27 -1.51 8.65 16.25
C GLU A 27 -0.19 8.87 15.49
N LEU A 28 0.11 8.02 14.51
CA LEU A 28 1.33 8.13 13.73
C LEU A 28 1.20 9.27 12.71
N VAL A 29 2.06 10.27 12.85
CA VAL A 29 2.22 11.36 11.87
C VAL A 29 3.34 10.98 10.89
N PRO A 30 3.03 10.67 9.62
CA PRO A 30 4.03 10.23 8.65
C PRO A 30 4.94 11.39 8.22
N GLU A 31 6.23 11.10 8.08
CA GLU A 31 7.18 12.03 7.45
C GLU A 31 6.98 12.10 5.92
N HIS A 32 7.64 13.05 5.25
CA HIS A 32 7.56 13.23 3.79
C HIS A 32 8.01 12.02 2.95
N THR A 33 8.69 11.05 3.56
CA THR A 33 9.14 9.81 2.90
C THR A 33 8.20 8.63 3.14
N ILE A 34 7.11 8.85 3.87
CA ILE A 34 6.13 7.84 4.24
C ILE A 34 4.80 8.17 3.55
N TYR A 35 4.28 7.21 2.81
CA TYR A 35 2.92 7.24 2.30
C TYR A 35 1.98 6.53 3.27
N TYR A 36 0.72 6.95 3.27
CA TYR A 36 -0.34 6.29 4.01
C TYR A 36 -1.50 5.91 3.09
N ILE A 37 -2.16 4.82 3.45
CA ILE A 37 -3.33 4.24 2.78
C ILE A 37 -4.42 4.18 3.84
N ILE A 38 -5.56 4.77 3.55
CA ILE A 38 -6.76 4.68 4.37
C ILE A 38 -7.70 3.69 3.67
N SER A 39 -8.23 2.75 4.44
CA SER A 39 -9.23 1.82 3.93
C SER A 39 -10.57 2.52 3.79
N ASN A 40 -11.30 2.25 2.71
CA ASN A 40 -12.67 2.73 2.55
C ASN A 40 -13.63 1.98 3.49
N GLU A 41 -14.80 2.57 3.73
CA GLU A 41 -15.87 1.91 4.49
C GLU A 41 -16.20 0.54 3.85
N GLY A 42 -16.13 -0.53 4.64
CA GLY A 42 -16.43 -1.90 4.22
C GLY A 42 -15.22 -2.84 4.12
N LEU A 43 -13.98 -2.32 4.01
CA LEU A 43 -12.77 -3.13 4.03
C LEU A 43 -12.00 -2.96 5.34
N GLY A 44 -11.82 -4.06 6.08
CA GLY A 44 -11.07 -4.04 7.33
C GLY A 44 -9.60 -3.71 7.11
N LEU A 45 -9.03 -2.86 7.98
CA LEU A 45 -7.62 -2.45 7.90
C LEU A 45 -6.67 -3.66 7.91
N ASP A 46 -6.96 -4.66 8.75
CA ASP A 46 -6.15 -5.88 8.88
C ASP A 46 -6.17 -6.75 7.63
N GLN A 47 -7.35 -6.87 7.00
CA GLN A 47 -7.53 -7.65 5.78
C GLN A 47 -6.76 -7.01 4.61
N LEU A 48 -6.82 -5.67 4.51
CA LEU A 48 -6.02 -4.92 3.55
C LEU A 48 -4.52 -5.04 3.85
N LEU A 49 -4.12 -4.98 5.11
CA LEU A 49 -2.72 -5.12 5.52
C LEU A 49 -2.15 -6.50 5.16
N GLU A 50 -2.93 -7.56 5.37
CA GLU A 50 -2.57 -8.92 5.00
C GLU A 50 -2.35 -9.04 3.49
N TYR A 51 -3.29 -8.50 2.70
CA TYR A 51 -3.16 -8.46 1.25
C TYR A 51 -1.91 -7.71 0.79
N LEU A 52 -1.68 -6.49 1.31
CA LEU A 52 -0.53 -5.66 0.95
C LEU A 52 0.81 -6.31 1.30
N ASN A 53 0.85 -7.16 2.33
CA ASN A 53 2.04 -7.91 2.72
C ASN A 53 2.15 -9.29 2.06
N SER A 54 1.19 -9.68 1.22
CA SER A 54 1.16 -10.96 0.52
C SER A 54 2.32 -11.13 -0.46
N PRO A 55 2.72 -12.38 -0.79
CA PRO A 55 3.75 -12.63 -1.80
C PRO A 55 3.45 -12.00 -3.16
N GLN A 56 2.17 -11.96 -3.56
CA GLN A 56 1.75 -11.37 -4.83
C GLN A 56 2.07 -9.88 -4.89
N VAL A 57 1.71 -9.11 -3.85
CA VAL A 57 2.02 -7.68 -3.78
C VAL A 57 3.52 -7.45 -3.62
N ARG A 58 4.27 -8.38 -3.05
CA ARG A 58 5.73 -8.26 -2.95
C ARG A 58 6.45 -8.31 -4.28
N VAL A 59 6.00 -9.18 -5.18
CA VAL A 59 6.63 -9.36 -6.51
C VAL A 59 6.04 -8.44 -7.57
N TRP A 60 4.84 -7.90 -7.35
CA TRP A 60 4.15 -7.04 -8.32
C TRP A 60 4.94 -5.77 -8.71
N PRO A 61 5.57 -5.02 -7.78
CA PRO A 61 6.36 -3.84 -8.13
C PRO A 61 7.57 -4.15 -9.01
N GLU A 62 8.17 -5.33 -8.83
CA GLU A 62 9.31 -5.79 -9.62
C GLU A 62 8.90 -6.14 -11.06
N ALA A 63 7.70 -6.69 -11.23
CA ALA A 63 7.16 -7.10 -12.53
C ALA A 63 6.56 -5.92 -13.32
N ASN A 64 5.99 -4.91 -12.65
CA ASN A 64 5.22 -3.85 -13.29
C ASN A 64 5.93 -2.49 -13.41
N ARG A 65 7.18 -2.34 -12.95
CA ARG A 65 7.93 -1.07 -13.12
C ARG A 65 9.40 -1.20 -13.47
N GLN A 66 9.88 -0.14 -14.15
CA GLN A 66 11.28 0.19 -14.34
C GLN A 66 11.99 0.22 -12.98
N LYS A 67 12.86 -0.77 -12.74
CA LYS A 67 13.76 -0.87 -11.59
C LYS A 67 14.25 0.53 -11.20
N ALA A 68 14.03 0.98 -9.96
CA ALA A 68 14.82 2.09 -9.48
C ALA A 68 16.28 1.62 -9.49
N LEU A 69 17.21 2.51 -9.86
CA LEU A 69 18.62 2.15 -9.91
C LEU A 69 19.06 1.47 -8.59
N ASN A 70 19.83 0.38 -8.72
CA ASN A 70 20.50 -0.32 -7.60
C ASN A 70 19.61 -1.14 -6.65
N GLY A 71 18.49 -1.71 -7.12
CA GLY A 71 17.72 -2.70 -6.34
C GLY A 71 16.75 -2.07 -5.32
N TYR A 72 16.44 -0.78 -5.49
CA TYR A 72 15.39 -0.11 -4.75
C TYR A 72 14.09 -0.10 -5.57
N LEU A 73 12.98 -0.09 -4.84
CA LEU A 73 11.62 0.04 -5.35
C LEU A 73 11.06 1.38 -4.89
N ARG A 74 10.18 1.95 -5.73
CA ARG A 74 9.48 3.18 -5.42
C ARG A 74 7.99 2.94 -5.29
N LEU A 75 7.39 3.30 -4.15
CA LEU A 75 6.00 3.06 -3.75
C LEU A 75 5.21 4.37 -3.60
N GLN A 76 5.29 5.23 -4.62
CA GLN A 76 4.45 6.42 -4.74
C GLN A 76 2.97 6.07 -4.84
N SER A 77 2.09 7.02 -4.50
CA SER A 77 0.64 6.91 -4.64
C SER A 77 0.18 6.31 -5.97
N ARG A 78 0.72 6.80 -7.10
CA ARG A 78 0.41 6.26 -8.43
C ARG A 78 0.78 4.79 -8.61
N VAL A 79 1.85 4.31 -7.96
CA VAL A 79 2.22 2.88 -7.98
C VAL A 79 1.15 2.08 -7.26
N LEU A 80 0.77 2.55 -6.08
CA LEU A 80 -0.14 1.86 -5.17
C LEU A 80 -1.56 1.85 -5.74
N SER A 81 -1.97 2.88 -6.46
CA SER A 81 -3.27 2.94 -7.15
C SER A 81 -3.41 1.94 -8.31
N ASP A 82 -2.30 1.49 -8.89
CA ASP A 82 -2.29 0.51 -9.97
C ASP A 82 -2.21 -0.93 -9.45
N LEU A 83 -2.07 -1.14 -8.13
CA LEU A 83 -2.08 -2.48 -7.54
C LEU A 83 -3.42 -3.15 -7.83
N PRO A 84 -3.43 -4.38 -8.38
CA PRO A 84 -4.65 -5.14 -8.49
C PRO A 84 -5.19 -5.34 -7.08
N VAL A 85 -6.49 -5.19 -6.89
CA VAL A 85 -7.15 -5.51 -5.61
C VAL A 85 -8.01 -6.75 -5.87
N PRO A 86 -7.83 -7.83 -5.10
CA PRO A 86 -8.65 -9.02 -5.20
C PRO A 86 -10.15 -8.69 -5.07
N ALA A 87 -10.98 -9.38 -5.85
CA ALA A 87 -12.43 -9.12 -5.90
C ALA A 87 -13.15 -9.44 -4.58
N ASP A 88 -12.54 -10.24 -3.72
CA ASP A 88 -13.00 -10.55 -2.36
C ASP A 88 -12.70 -9.44 -1.35
N LEU A 89 -11.87 -8.44 -1.71
CA LEU A 89 -11.48 -7.32 -0.85
C LEU A 89 -12.17 -6.00 -1.21
N ALA A 90 -12.81 -5.90 -2.38
CA ALA A 90 -13.45 -4.66 -2.80
C ALA A 90 -14.69 -4.93 -3.66
N GLU A 91 -15.73 -4.12 -3.48
CA GLU A 91 -16.92 -4.14 -4.35
C GLU A 91 -16.57 -3.80 -5.81
N THR A 92 -15.47 -3.08 -6.04
CA THR A 92 -14.92 -2.78 -7.36
C THR A 92 -13.45 -3.21 -7.42
N TYR A 93 -13.09 -4.06 -8.38
CA TYR A 93 -11.74 -4.59 -8.55
C TYR A 93 -11.15 -4.21 -9.91
N LEU A 94 -9.84 -3.97 -9.95
CA LEU A 94 -9.09 -3.89 -11.20
C LEU A 94 -8.63 -5.30 -11.58
N ALA A 95 -9.39 -5.96 -12.46
CA ALA A 95 -8.88 -7.12 -13.17
C ALA A 95 -7.83 -6.65 -14.18
N THR A 96 -6.58 -7.02 -13.95
CA THR A 96 -5.55 -6.89 -14.99
C THR A 96 -5.82 -7.96 -16.06
N LEU A 97 -5.96 -7.53 -17.33
CA LEU A 97 -6.12 -8.38 -18.52
C LEU A 97 -4.86 -9.19 -18.82
#